data_AF-A0A5E4J8A2-F1
#
_entry.id   AF-A0A5E4J8A2-F1
#
_cell.length_a   1.000
_cell.length_b   1.000
_cell.length_c   1.000
_cell.angle_alpha   90.00
_cell.angle_beta   90.00
_cell.angle_gamma   90.00
#
_symmetry.space_group_name_H-M   'P 1'
#
loop_
_entity.id
_entity.type
_entity.pdbx_description
1 polymer ?
#
loop_
_entity_poly.entity_id
_entity_poly.type
_entity_poly.pdbx_seq_one_letter_code
_entity_poly.pdbx_strand_id
1 'polypeptide(L)'
;MNKEEFLKQIEGCLLPEKFDQNLLDRAAEMFGKWGKSTHMDEKEYLFEKFGLASRPDDGNTVKMEKIALRCVCSRMMDANLNRKDAAELIRNFNRIKDPGYKWIE
;
A
#
# COMPACT_ATOMS: atom_id res chain seq x y z
N MET A 1 -4.40 -0.91 15.68
CA MET A 1 -3.87 0.44 15.28
C MET A 1 -5.04 1.37 14.97
N ASN A 2 -5.04 2.62 15.46
CA ASN A 2 -6.22 3.50 15.26
C ASN A 2 -6.17 4.32 13.95
N LYS A 3 -7.34 4.81 13.52
CA LYS A 3 -7.53 5.59 12.28
C LYS A 3 -6.58 6.78 12.15
N GLU A 4 -6.50 7.60 13.19
CA GLU A 4 -5.76 8.86 13.16
C GLU A 4 -4.25 8.61 13.03
N GLU A 5 -3.76 7.58 13.71
CA GLU A 5 -2.37 7.16 13.64
C GLU A 5 -2.00 6.71 12.23
N PHE A 6 -2.82 5.87 11.59
CA PHE A 6 -2.59 5.46 10.20
C PHE A 6 -2.64 6.64 9.23
N LEU A 7 -3.65 7.52 9.36
CA LEU A 7 -3.79 8.69 8.49
C LEU A 7 -2.60 9.66 8.62
N LYS A 8 -2.06 9.83 9.83
CA LYS A 8 -0.82 10.60 10.04
C LYS A 8 0.40 9.93 9.40
N GLN A 9 0.51 8.60 9.46
CA GLN A 9 1.64 7.89 8.85
C GLN A 9 1.72 8.09 7.33
N ILE A 10 0.56 8.18 6.67
CA ILE A 10 0.46 8.36 5.22
C ILE A 10 0.33 9.84 4.82
N GLU A 11 0.46 10.76 5.78
CA GLU A 11 0.45 12.19 5.52
C GLU A 11 1.58 12.56 4.54
N GLY A 12 1.24 13.38 3.54
CA GLY A 12 2.16 13.74 2.46
C GLY A 12 2.18 12.77 1.27
N CYS A 13 1.53 11.60 1.34
CA CYS A 13 1.27 10.81 0.14
C CYS A 13 0.16 11.48 -0.69
N LEU A 14 0.42 11.70 -1.98
CA LEU A 14 -0.58 12.23 -2.91
C LEU A 14 -1.53 11.10 -3.31
N LEU A 15 -2.70 11.03 -2.66
CA LEU A 15 -3.66 9.96 -2.86
C LEU A 15 -4.67 10.33 -3.96
N PRO A 16 -5.00 9.39 -4.88
CA PRO A 16 -6.15 9.54 -5.77
C PRO A 16 -7.45 9.48 -4.96
N GLU A 17 -8.56 9.86 -5.58
CA GLU A 17 -9.90 9.71 -4.98
C GLU A 17 -10.21 8.24 -4.66
N LYS A 18 -9.82 7.35 -5.57
CA LYS A 18 -9.99 5.91 -5.46
C LYS A 18 -8.85 5.22 -6.20
N PHE A 19 -8.36 4.11 -5.64
CA PHE A 19 -7.40 3.22 -6.31
C PHE A 19 -8.11 2.12 -7.09
N ASP A 20 -7.50 1.64 -8.17
CA ASP A 20 -7.84 0.37 -8.79
C ASP A 20 -7.73 -0.76 -7.76
N GLN A 21 -8.80 -1.53 -7.61
CA GLN A 21 -8.87 -2.60 -6.61
C GLN A 21 -7.83 -3.69 -6.86
N ASN A 22 -7.47 -3.97 -8.12
CA ASN A 22 -6.42 -4.94 -8.44
C ASN A 22 -5.04 -4.47 -7.96
N LEU A 23 -4.77 -3.16 -7.99
CA LEU A 23 -3.52 -2.63 -7.44
C LEU A 23 -3.49 -2.78 -5.92
N LEU A 24 -4.61 -2.50 -5.25
CA LEU A 24 -4.75 -2.73 -3.81
C LEU A 24 -4.56 -4.21 -3.45
N ASP A 25 -5.18 -5.12 -4.19
CA ASP A 25 -5.09 -6.57 -3.91
C ASP A 25 -3.66 -7.08 -4.09
N ARG A 26 -2.96 -6.65 -5.16
CA ARG A 26 -1.54 -6.98 -5.37
C ARG A 26 -0.64 -6.42 -4.27
N ALA A 27 -0.89 -5.20 -3.81
CA ALA A 27 -0.16 -4.62 -2.69
C ALA A 27 -0.46 -5.34 -1.36
N ALA A 28 -1.69 -5.80 -1.14
CA ALA A 28 -2.02 -6.63 0.02
C ALA A 28 -1.30 -7.98 -0.02
N GLU A 29 -1.21 -8.63 -1.17
CA GLU A 29 -0.42 -9.86 -1.35
C GLU A 29 1.08 -9.64 -1.11
N MET A 30 1.60 -8.49 -1.55
CA MET A 30 2.99 -8.07 -1.35
C MET A 30 3.36 -8.05 0.14
N PHE A 31 2.49 -7.51 1.01
CA PHE A 31 2.72 -7.50 2.46
C PHE A 31 2.84 -8.91 3.05
N GLY A 32 2.20 -9.92 2.47
CA GLY A 32 2.38 -11.32 2.85
C GLY A 32 3.79 -11.88 2.59
N LYS A 33 4.56 -11.21 1.72
CA LYS A 33 5.97 -11.53 1.39
C LYS A 33 6.98 -10.57 2.03
N TRP A 34 6.57 -9.38 2.47
CA TRP A 34 7.41 -8.43 3.19
C TRP A 34 8.07 -9.06 4.42
N GLY A 35 9.34 -8.74 4.67
CA GLY A 35 10.17 -9.29 5.75
C GLY A 35 10.38 -10.81 5.66
N LYS A 36 10.28 -11.39 4.46
CA LYS A 36 10.61 -12.81 4.18
C LYS A 36 11.68 -12.95 3.11
N SER A 37 12.12 -11.84 2.52
CA SER A 37 13.14 -11.82 1.48
C SER A 37 14.53 -11.66 2.06
N THR A 38 15.53 -12.16 1.35
CA THR A 38 16.96 -11.88 1.61
C THR A 38 17.53 -10.86 0.62
N HIS A 39 16.68 -10.21 -0.18
CA HIS A 39 17.10 -9.18 -1.14
C HIS A 39 17.62 -7.93 -0.42
N MET A 40 18.71 -7.35 -0.96
CA MET A 40 19.39 -6.18 -0.40
C MET A 40 18.48 -4.93 -0.37
N ASP A 41 17.63 -4.76 -1.39
CA ASP A 41 16.52 -3.82 -1.40
C ASP A 41 15.20 -4.60 -1.53
N GLU A 42 14.72 -5.11 -0.39
CA GLU A 42 13.48 -5.88 -0.35
C GLU A 42 12.27 -5.06 -0.83
N LYS A 43 12.23 -3.74 -0.56
CA LYS A 43 11.09 -2.89 -0.93
C LYS A 43 10.98 -2.77 -2.43
N GLU A 44 12.06 -2.38 -3.11
CA GLU A 44 12.02 -2.21 -4.56
C GLU A 44 11.71 -3.53 -5.26
N TYR A 45 12.37 -4.61 -4.84
CA TYR A 45 12.12 -5.95 -5.36
C TYR A 45 10.64 -6.35 -5.24
N LEU A 46 10.00 -6.07 -4.11
CA LEU A 46 8.58 -6.35 -3.90
C LEU A 46 7.69 -5.47 -4.79
N PHE A 47 7.99 -4.18 -4.91
CA PHE A 47 7.21 -3.30 -5.79
C PHE A 47 7.28 -3.76 -7.26
N GLU A 48 8.44 -4.16 -7.74
CA GLU A 48 8.60 -4.71 -9.09
C GLU A 48 7.83 -6.03 -9.26
N LYS A 49 8.05 -6.98 -8.34
CA LYS A 49 7.46 -8.33 -8.40
C LYS A 49 5.94 -8.32 -8.38
N PHE A 50 5.34 -7.41 -7.61
CA PHE A 50 3.89 -7.28 -7.49
C PHE A 50 3.30 -6.27 -8.48
N GLY A 51 4.11 -5.78 -9.43
CA GLY A 51 3.65 -4.90 -10.51
C GLY A 51 3.23 -3.51 -10.04
N LEU A 52 3.75 -3.07 -8.90
CA LEU A 52 3.55 -1.74 -8.33
C LEU A 52 4.62 -0.74 -8.81
N ALA A 53 5.72 -1.21 -9.38
CA ALA A 53 6.67 -0.37 -10.10
C ALA A 53 6.05 0.20 -11.39
N SER A 54 6.43 1.44 -11.70
CA SER A 54 6.04 2.12 -12.94
C SER A 54 6.61 1.37 -14.14
N ARG A 55 5.79 1.18 -15.16
CA ARG A 55 6.18 0.61 -16.44
C ARG A 55 6.02 1.63 -17.57
N PRO A 56 6.79 1.51 -18.67
CA PRO A 56 6.70 2.45 -19.79
C PRO A 56 5.29 2.54 -20.38
N ASP A 57 4.61 1.38 -20.46
CA ASP A 57 3.27 1.16 -21.02
C ASP A 57 2.12 1.53 -20.07
N ASP A 58 2.39 1.87 -18.81
CA ASP A 58 1.33 2.31 -17.91
C ASP A 58 0.75 3.66 -18.39
N GLY A 59 -0.58 3.74 -18.43
CA GLY A 59 -1.29 5.01 -18.60
C GLY A 59 -1.01 5.97 -17.43
N ASN A 60 -1.18 7.28 -17.67
CA ASN A 60 -0.88 8.31 -16.66
C ASN A 60 -1.61 8.09 -15.33
N THR A 61 -2.88 7.67 -15.37
CA THR A 61 -3.67 7.36 -14.16
C THR A 61 -3.03 6.24 -13.35
N VAL A 62 -2.71 5.11 -14.01
CA VAL A 62 -2.08 3.95 -13.36
C VAL A 62 -0.71 4.31 -12.78
N LYS A 63 0.08 5.14 -13.46
CA LYS A 63 1.36 5.65 -12.95
C LYS A 63 1.17 6.42 -11.65
N MET A 64 0.19 7.33 -11.59
CA MET A 64 -0.09 8.12 -10.39
C MET A 64 -0.59 7.25 -9.24
N GLU A 65 -1.46 6.28 -9.51
CA GLU A 65 -1.92 5.32 -8.49
C GLU A 65 -0.77 4.47 -7.95
N LYS A 66 0.11 3.98 -8.81
CA LYS A 66 1.31 3.22 -8.39
C LYS A 66 2.25 4.07 -7.52
N ILE A 67 2.48 5.33 -7.89
CA ILE A 67 3.29 6.27 -7.09
C ILE A 67 2.67 6.45 -5.70
N ALA A 68 1.36 6.74 -5.65
CA ALA A 68 0.63 6.92 -4.41
C ALA A 68 0.68 5.65 -3.53
N LEU A 69 0.45 4.48 -4.14
CA LEU A 69 0.43 3.21 -3.42
C LEU A 69 1.81 2.82 -2.91
N ARG A 70 2.88 3.06 -3.69
CA ARG A 70 4.27 2.89 -3.25
C ARG A 70 4.62 3.80 -2.08
N CYS A 71 4.11 5.05 -2.07
CA CYS A 71 4.28 5.95 -0.93
C CYS A 71 3.62 5.38 0.32
N VAL A 72 2.33 5.02 0.25
CA VAL A 72 1.59 4.44 1.37
C VAL A 72 2.25 3.17 1.89
N CYS A 73 2.56 2.22 0.99
CA CYS A 73 3.19 0.96 1.38
C CYS A 73 4.55 1.18 2.04
N SER A 74 5.36 2.10 1.50
CA SER A 74 6.66 2.45 2.09
C SER A 74 6.51 2.98 3.51
N ARG A 75 5.55 3.90 3.74
CA ARG A 75 5.27 4.44 5.09
C ARG A 75 4.86 3.35 6.07
N MET A 76 4.01 2.42 5.64
CA MET A 76 3.58 1.28 6.46
C MET A 76 4.74 0.34 6.80
N MET A 77 5.63 0.09 5.84
CA MET A 77 6.84 -0.70 6.06
C MET A 77 7.81 0.02 7.02
N ASP A 78 8.01 1.32 6.85
CA ASP A 78 8.90 2.14 7.70
C ASP A 78 8.39 2.23 9.15
N ALA A 79 7.07 2.31 9.32
CA ALA A 79 6.44 2.26 10.63
C ALA A 79 6.38 0.83 11.22
N ASN A 80 6.97 -0.17 10.56
CA ASN A 80 7.01 -1.57 10.99
C ASN A 80 5.64 -2.17 11.33
N LEU A 81 4.60 -1.81 10.56
CA LEU A 81 3.28 -2.38 10.74
C LEU A 81 3.31 -3.90 10.58
N ASN A 82 2.47 -4.59 11.35
CA ASN A 82 2.28 -6.01 11.17
C ASN A 82 1.83 -6.30 9.73
N ARG A 83 2.41 -7.33 9.11
CA ARG A 83 2.15 -7.70 7.70
C ARG A 83 0.68 -8.01 7.43
N LYS A 84 -0.01 -8.65 8.38
CA LYS A 84 -1.42 -9.02 8.25
C LYS A 84 -2.29 -7.76 8.27
N ASP A 85 -2.06 -6.90 9.25
CA ASP A 85 -2.72 -5.61 9.42
C ASP A 85 -2.50 -4.70 8.22
N ALA A 86 -1.25 -4.63 7.74
CA ALA A 86 -0.90 -3.86 6.56
C ALA A 86 -1.61 -4.36 5.30
N ALA A 87 -1.65 -5.68 5.10
CA ALA A 87 -2.39 -6.27 3.99
C ALA A 87 -3.90 -5.99 4.06
N GLU A 88 -4.49 -6.06 5.26
CA GLU A 88 -5.92 -5.80 5.46
C GLU A 88 -6.29 -4.33 5.23
N LEU A 89 -5.46 -3.40 5.73
CA LEU A 89 -5.64 -1.97 5.50
C LEU A 89 -5.53 -1.61 4.03
N ILE A 90 -4.52 -2.13 3.33
CA ILE A 90 -4.33 -1.85 1.90
C ILE A 90 -5.46 -2.43 1.06
N ARG A 91 -5.87 -3.67 1.31
CA ARG A 91 -6.98 -4.30 0.57
C ARG A 91 -8.27 -3.48 0.66
N ASN A 92 -8.49 -2.86 1.82
CA ASN A 92 -9.67 -2.04 2.09
C ASN A 92 -9.42 -0.53 1.96
N PHE A 93 -8.31 -0.09 1.36
CA PHE A 93 -7.90 1.32 1.40
C PHE A 93 -8.98 2.29 0.88
N ASN A 94 -9.70 1.90 -0.17
CA ASN A 94 -10.81 2.68 -0.73
C ASN A 94 -11.98 2.90 0.25
N ARG A 95 -12.06 2.09 1.31
CA ARG A 95 -13.17 2.04 2.27
C ARG A 95 -12.78 2.50 3.68
N ILE A 96 -11.51 2.77 3.95
CA ILE A 96 -11.05 3.18 5.30
C ILE A 96 -11.68 4.51 5.76
N LYS A 97 -12.18 5.32 4.82
CA LYS A 97 -12.88 6.57 5.08
C LYS A 97 -14.40 6.39 5.20
N ASP A 98 -14.94 5.22 4.83
CA ASP A 98 -16.37 4.96 4.85
C ASP A 98 -16.88 4.91 6.30
N PRO A 99 -18.08 5.46 6.57
CA PRO A 99 -18.76 5.28 7.85
C PRO A 99 -18.96 3.78 8.12
N GLY A 100 -18.55 3.31 9.30
CA GLY A 100 -18.70 1.91 9.71
C GLY A 100 -17.56 0.97 9.32
N TYR A 101 -16.48 1.45 8.69
CA TYR A 101 -15.27 0.65 8.54
C TYR A 101 -14.70 0.28 9.91
N LYS A 102 -14.56 -1.02 10.16
CA LYS A 102 -13.95 -1.55 11.37
C LYS A 102 -12.44 -1.48 11.22
N TRP A 103 -11.82 -0.60 11.99
CA TRP A 103 -10.36 -0.52 12.08
C TRP A 103 -9.83 -1.77 12.77
N ILE A 104 -8.65 -2.20 12.35
CA ILE A 104 -7.91 -3.30 12.95
C ILE A 104 -7.60 -3.00 14.43
N GLU A 105 -7.88 -3.96 15.30
CA GLU A 105 -7.66 -3.86 16.76
C GLU A 105 -6.16 -3.79 17.07
#